data_AF-A0AAV4AUL0-F1
#
_entry.id   AF-A0AAV4AUL0-F1
#
_cell.length_a   1.000
_cell.length_b   1.000
_cell.length_c   1.000
_cell.angle_alpha   90.00
_cell.angle_beta   90.00
_cell.angle_gamma   90.00
#
_symmetry.space_group_name_H-M   'P 1'
#
loop_
_entity.id
_entity.type
_entity.pdbx_description
1 polymer ?
#
loop_
_entity_poly.entity_id
_entity_poly.type
_entity_poly.pdbx_seq_one_letter_code
_entity_poly.pdbx_strand_id
1 'polypeptide(L)'
;VSEFTISGAQFIVPEPPLVLPLLDNDDRTCFDRNLSFILVRLKTPQPITFIRVVSNSASFTRLTLRYNYTITCKNPRLAMVDNRTVDITCPSSNNISELTLTGHIVSSMCSLYINGGKDVCLVVRRI
;
A
#
# COMPACT_ATOMS: atom_id res chain seq x y z
N VAL A 1 -14.42 2.26 14.18
CA VAL A 1 -13.85 2.19 12.83
C VAL A 1 -14.00 3.56 12.19
N SER A 2 -12.90 4.18 11.77
CA SER A 2 -12.91 5.50 11.12
C SER A 2 -12.66 5.32 9.63
N GLU A 3 -13.41 6.05 8.79
CA GLU A 3 -13.33 6.00 7.34
C GLU A 3 -12.85 7.35 6.79
N PHE A 4 -11.84 7.33 5.91
CA PHE A 4 -11.29 8.53 5.27
C PHE A 4 -11.11 8.30 3.78
N THR A 5 -11.36 9.32 2.95
CA THR A 5 -11.20 9.23 1.50
C THR A 5 -10.00 10.07 1.06
N ILE A 6 -9.04 9.47 0.35
CA ILE A 6 -7.89 10.15 -0.23
C ILE A 6 -7.73 9.65 -1.68
N SER A 7 -7.61 10.56 -2.64
CA SER A 7 -7.32 10.25 -4.06
C SER A 7 -8.15 9.10 -4.68
N GLY A 8 -9.44 9.01 -4.36
CA GLY A 8 -10.32 7.96 -4.90
C GLY A 8 -10.20 6.59 -4.25
N ALA A 9 -9.57 6.49 -3.07
CA ALA A 9 -9.61 5.30 -2.22
C ALA A 9 -10.19 5.63 -0.84
N GLN A 10 -10.99 4.71 -0.29
CA GLN A 10 -11.52 4.78 1.07
C GLN A 10 -10.64 3.93 2.00
N PHE A 11 -10.18 4.52 3.09
CA PHE A 11 -9.35 3.91 4.12
C PHE A 11 -10.18 3.65 5.35
N ILE A 12 -10.12 2.43 5.88
CA ILE A 12 -10.89 2.00 7.05
C ILE A 12 -9.92 1.55 8.15
N VAL A 13 -9.92 2.24 9.28
CA VAL A 13 -9.06 1.95 10.45
C VAL A 13 -9.87 1.58 11.69
N PRO A 14 -9.41 0.65 12.54
CA PRO A 14 -10.21 0.10 13.64
C PRO A 14 -10.53 1.09 14.79
N GLU A 15 -9.70 2.11 15.06
CA GLU A 15 -9.84 3.00 16.23
C GLU A 15 -10.63 4.31 15.98
N PRO A 16 -11.19 4.96 17.04
CA PRO A 16 -11.98 6.21 16.94
C PRO A 16 -11.12 7.42 16.54
N PRO A 17 -11.71 8.50 15.97
CA PRO A 17 -10.95 9.52 15.28
C PRO A 17 -10.34 10.52 16.26
N LEU A 18 -9.01 10.64 16.23
CA LEU A 18 -8.36 11.93 16.42
C LEU A 18 -7.64 12.21 15.10
N VAL A 19 -8.11 13.25 14.43
CA VAL A 19 -7.64 13.68 13.11
C VAL A 19 -6.13 13.89 13.14
N LEU A 20 -5.40 13.05 12.41
CA LEU A 20 -4.08 13.35 11.88
C LEU A 20 -4.20 13.04 10.39
N PRO A 21 -4.34 14.07 9.53
CA PRO A 21 -4.59 13.83 8.13
C PRO A 21 -3.27 13.31 7.56
N LEU A 22 -3.24 12.03 7.17
CA LEU A 22 -2.35 11.67 6.08
C LEU A 22 -2.82 12.53 4.91
N LEU A 23 -2.01 13.50 4.52
CA LEU A 23 -2.32 14.38 3.41
C LEU A 23 -1.86 13.69 2.13
N ASP A 24 -2.69 13.75 1.09
CA ASP A 24 -2.31 13.23 -0.21
C ASP A 24 -1.03 13.91 -0.68
N ASN A 25 -0.06 13.13 -1.15
CA ASN A 25 1.28 13.59 -1.54
C ASN A 25 2.11 14.28 -0.44
N ASP A 26 1.84 14.04 0.85
CA ASP A 26 2.71 14.48 1.96
C ASP A 26 3.29 13.32 2.77
N ASP A 27 4.52 12.92 2.41
CA ASP A 27 5.26 11.86 3.10
C ASP A 27 5.78 12.26 4.50
N ARG A 28 5.55 13.49 4.95
CA ARG A 28 6.01 13.99 6.26
C ARG A 28 5.01 13.70 7.38
N THR A 29 3.74 13.52 7.03
CA THR A 29 2.70 13.14 8.00
C THR A 29 2.65 11.62 8.10
N CYS A 30 2.90 11.08 9.29
CA CYS A 30 2.87 9.63 9.52
C CYS A 30 1.82 9.25 10.55
N PHE A 31 1.19 8.11 10.32
CA PHE A 31 0.45 7.41 11.35
C PHE A 31 1.46 6.89 12.36
N ASP A 32 1.41 7.34 13.60
CA ASP A 32 2.25 6.82 14.69
C ASP A 32 1.33 6.20 15.75
N ARG A 33 0.78 5.03 15.43
CA ARG A 33 -0.15 4.28 16.29
C ARG A 33 0.05 2.79 16.10
N ASN A 34 -0.31 2.00 17.10
CA ASN A 34 -0.28 0.53 17.03
C ASN A 34 -1.42 -0.05 16.16
N LEU A 35 -1.49 0.36 14.90
CA LEU A 35 -2.36 -0.28 13.91
C LEU A 35 -1.87 -1.69 13.61
N SER A 36 -2.81 -2.64 13.54
CA SER A 36 -2.55 -4.02 13.14
C SER A 36 -2.72 -4.23 11.63
N PHE A 37 -3.57 -3.43 10.98
CA PHE A 37 -3.81 -3.46 9.55
C PHE A 37 -4.34 -2.13 9.01
N ILE A 38 -4.25 -2.00 7.69
CA ILE A 38 -4.92 -0.94 6.91
C ILE A 38 -5.74 -1.63 5.82
N LEU A 39 -7.01 -1.24 5.72
CA LEU A 39 -7.90 -1.65 4.65
C LEU A 39 -8.13 -0.47 3.70
N VAL A 40 -7.88 -0.70 2.43
CA VAL A 40 -8.06 0.28 1.35
C VAL A 40 -9.10 -0.26 0.38
N ARG A 41 -10.15 0.51 0.12
CA ARG A 41 -11.14 0.23 -0.92
C ARG A 41 -10.93 1.17 -2.08
N LEU A 42 -10.70 0.62 -3.27
CA LEU A 42 -10.55 1.38 -4.49
C LEU A 42 -11.94 1.76 -5.03
N LYS A 43 -12.14 3.03 -5.38
CA LYS A 43 -13.39 3.50 -6.00
C LYS A 43 -13.64 2.82 -7.35
N THR A 44 -12.57 2.48 -8.07
CA THR A 44 -12.63 1.76 -9.34
C THR A 44 -11.73 0.54 -9.24
N PRO A 45 -12.30 -0.68 -9.33
CA PRO A 45 -11.49 -1.90 -9.30
C PRO A 45 -10.51 -1.94 -10.48
N GLN A 46 -9.25 -2.27 -10.20
CA GLN A 46 -8.19 -2.31 -11.21
C GLN A 46 -7.13 -3.37 -10.89
N PRO A 47 -6.38 -3.86 -11.89
CA PRO A 47 -5.18 -4.66 -11.62
C PRO A 47 -4.18 -3.83 -10.81
N ILE A 48 -3.41 -4.50 -9.95
CA ILE A 48 -2.33 -3.89 -9.17
C ILE A 48 -1.02 -4.45 -9.69
N THR A 49 -0.05 -3.60 -9.98
CA THR A 49 1.29 -3.98 -10.42
C THR A 49 2.28 -3.94 -9.25
N PHE A 50 2.35 -2.80 -8.57
CA PHE A 50 3.13 -2.61 -7.37
C PHE A 50 2.47 -1.60 -6.42
N ILE A 51 2.90 -1.64 -5.18
CA ILE A 51 2.49 -0.73 -4.11
C ILE A 51 3.75 -0.12 -3.50
N ARG A 52 3.79 1.19 -3.33
CA ARG A 52 4.84 1.86 -2.57
C ARG A 52 4.34 2.21 -1.20
N VAL A 53 5.12 1.89 -0.18
CA VAL A 53 4.87 2.30 1.20
C VAL A 53 5.99 3.19 1.67
N VAL A 54 5.63 4.36 2.20
CA VAL A 54 6.54 5.24 2.93
C VAL A 54 6.22 5.10 4.41
N SER A 55 7.23 4.89 5.23
CA SER A 55 7.10 4.65 6.67
C SER A 55 8.22 5.34 7.43
N ASN A 56 7.96 5.70 8.69
CA ASN A 56 8.98 6.18 9.61
C ASN A 56 9.74 5.02 10.30
N SER A 57 9.31 3.78 10.10
CA SER A 57 10.02 2.59 10.57
C SER A 57 10.94 2.04 9.49
N ALA A 58 12.15 1.65 9.90
CA ALA A 58 13.08 0.92 9.05
C ALA A 58 12.76 -0.59 8.94
N SER A 59 11.74 -1.09 9.65
CA SER A 59 11.40 -2.52 9.67
C SER A 59 10.29 -2.86 8.68
N PHE A 60 10.71 -3.32 7.50
CA PHE A 60 9.84 -3.82 6.43
C PHE A 60 9.57 -5.33 6.55
N THR A 61 9.94 -5.94 7.68
CA THR A 61 9.79 -7.39 7.90
C THR A 61 8.34 -7.77 8.22
N ARG A 62 7.93 -8.97 7.81
CA ARG A 62 6.61 -9.58 8.10
C ARG A 62 5.41 -8.81 7.53
N LEU A 63 5.61 -8.10 6.43
CA LEU A 63 4.54 -7.49 5.66
C LEU A 63 3.69 -8.57 5.00
N THR A 64 2.36 -8.50 5.19
CA THR A 64 1.42 -9.34 4.43
C THR A 64 0.49 -8.44 3.64
N LEU A 65 0.31 -8.79 2.37
CA LEU A 65 -0.58 -8.11 1.45
C LEU A 65 -1.68 -9.09 1.01
N ARG A 66 -2.94 -8.66 1.14
CA ARG A 66 -4.11 -9.42 0.70
C ARG A 66 -4.98 -8.56 -0.21
N TYR A 67 -5.53 -9.18 -1.24
CA TYR A 67 -6.49 -8.56 -2.15
C TYR A 67 -7.86 -9.22 -2.01
N ASN A 68 -8.92 -8.42 -2.05
CA ASN A 68 -10.32 -8.86 -2.01
C ASN A 68 -10.58 -9.91 -0.91
N TYR A 69 -9.93 -9.75 0.25
CA TYR A 69 -9.86 -10.68 1.39
C TYR A 69 -9.34 -12.10 1.13
N THR A 70 -9.40 -12.60 -0.09
CA THR A 70 -9.23 -14.02 -0.43
C THR A 70 -7.89 -14.31 -1.07
N ILE A 71 -7.31 -13.32 -1.76
CA ILE A 71 -6.09 -13.49 -2.55
C ILE A 71 -4.91 -12.96 -1.75
N THR A 72 -4.23 -13.85 -1.03
CA THR A 72 -2.99 -13.49 -0.34
C THR A 72 -1.83 -13.44 -1.33
N CYS A 73 -1.08 -12.35 -1.31
CA CYS A 73 0.20 -12.25 -1.98
C CYS A 73 1.21 -13.21 -1.31
N LYS A 74 1.48 -14.36 -1.93
CA LYS A 74 2.34 -15.40 -1.32
C LYS A 74 3.82 -15.04 -1.33
N ASN A 75 4.29 -14.41 -2.41
CA ASN A 75 5.71 -14.10 -2.62
C ASN A 75 5.88 -12.65 -3.09
N PRO A 76 5.60 -11.65 -2.23
CA PRO A 76 5.85 -10.26 -2.58
C PRO A 76 7.35 -10.05 -2.82
N ARG A 77 7.70 -9.36 -3.91
CA ARG A 77 9.08 -8.87 -4.09
C ARG A 77 9.18 -7.49 -3.47
N LEU A 78 10.14 -7.32 -2.57
CA LEU A 78 10.39 -6.06 -1.88
C LEU A 78 11.62 -5.41 -2.51
N ALA A 79 11.50 -4.15 -2.92
CA ALA A 79 12.60 -3.32 -3.36
C ALA A 79 12.69 -2.11 -2.43
N MET A 80 13.76 -2.06 -1.65
CA MET A 80 14.08 -0.91 -0.80
C MET A 80 14.52 0.24 -1.69
N VAL A 81 13.76 1.34 -1.70
CA VAL A 81 14.12 2.55 -2.44
C VAL A 81 15.07 3.39 -1.58
N ASP A 82 14.76 3.51 -0.30
CA ASP A 82 15.58 4.17 0.72
C ASP A 82 15.28 3.58 2.11
N ASN A 83 15.72 4.24 3.19
CA ASN A 83 15.52 3.77 4.56
C ASN A 83 14.07 3.88 5.09
N ARG A 84 13.19 4.58 4.36
CA ARG A 84 11.79 4.86 4.71
C ARG A 84 10.82 4.36 3.66
N THR A 85 11.29 4.01 2.47
CA THR A 85 10.46 3.71 1.31
C THR A 85 10.73 2.30 0.79
N VAL A 86 9.66 1.52 0.64
CA VAL A 86 9.70 0.20 0.01
C VAL A 86 8.67 0.10 -1.12
N ASP A 87 9.10 -0.50 -2.22
CA ASP A 87 8.21 -0.96 -3.28
C ASP A 87 7.91 -2.44 -3.11
N ILE A 88 6.62 -2.77 -3.09
CA ILE A 88 6.07 -4.11 -2.94
C ILE A 88 5.47 -4.50 -4.28
N THR A 89 6.17 -5.36 -5.01
CA THR A 89 5.66 -5.91 -6.27
C THR A 89 4.90 -7.19 -5.97
N CYS A 90 3.59 -7.16 -6.22
CA CYS A 90 2.74 -8.33 -6.17
C CYS A 90 1.62 -8.20 -7.21
N PRO A 91 1.93 -8.52 -8.48
CA PRO A 91 1.00 -8.26 -9.57
C PRO A 91 -0.29 -9.07 -9.42
N SER A 92 -1.43 -8.45 -9.69
CA SER A 92 -2.72 -9.14 -9.81
C SER A 92 -3.16 -9.14 -11.28
N SER A 93 -3.53 -10.32 -11.79
CA SER A 93 -4.20 -10.42 -13.09
C SER A 93 -5.67 -10.01 -13.03
N ASN A 94 -6.25 -10.03 -11.83
CA ASN A 94 -7.65 -9.70 -11.58
C ASN A 94 -7.79 -8.25 -11.11
N ASN A 95 -8.97 -7.68 -11.34
CA ASN A 95 -9.34 -6.39 -10.77
C ASN A 95 -9.49 -6.51 -9.25
N ILE A 96 -8.75 -5.68 -8.54
CA ILE A 96 -8.78 -5.59 -7.09
C ILE A 96 -9.67 -4.42 -6.70
N SER A 97 -10.64 -4.66 -5.84
CA SER A 97 -11.48 -3.62 -5.23
C SER A 97 -11.01 -3.28 -3.81
N GLU A 98 -10.38 -4.23 -3.13
CA GLU A 98 -9.95 -4.06 -1.74
C GLU A 98 -8.53 -4.60 -1.52
N LEU A 99 -7.75 -3.84 -0.77
CA LEU A 99 -6.38 -4.17 -0.39
C LEU A 99 -6.26 -4.10 1.13
N THR A 100 -5.73 -5.17 1.72
CA THR A 100 -5.39 -5.20 3.14
C THR A 100 -3.89 -5.33 3.28
N LEU A 101 -3.28 -4.36 3.97
CA LEU A 101 -1.88 -4.39 4.38
C LEU A 101 -1.81 -4.70 5.87
N THR A 102 -0.99 -5.67 6.26
CA THR A 102 -0.71 -5.98 7.67
C THR A 102 0.79 -6.09 7.91
N GLY A 103 1.20 -5.91 9.16
CA GLY A 103 2.61 -6.00 9.59
C GLY A 103 3.06 -4.73 10.29
N HIS A 104 4.28 -4.74 10.85
CA HIS A 104 4.80 -3.63 11.66
C HIS A 104 4.93 -2.30 10.90
N ILE A 105 5.02 -2.33 9.57
CA ILE A 105 5.10 -1.12 8.74
C ILE A 105 3.85 -0.23 8.87
N VAL A 106 2.68 -0.83 9.14
CA VAL A 106 1.41 -0.09 9.15
C VAL A 106 1.28 0.83 10.36
N SER A 107 2.03 0.56 11.43
CA SER A 107 1.98 1.34 12.67
C SER A 107 2.72 2.68 12.56
N SER A 108 3.52 2.84 11.52
CA SER A 108 4.41 3.98 11.28
C SER A 108 4.30 4.47 9.83
N MET A 109 3.20 4.14 9.14
CA MET A 109 3.02 4.42 7.72
C MET A 109 2.70 5.90 7.49
N CYS A 110 3.40 6.50 6.54
CA CYS A 110 3.19 7.89 6.12
C CYS A 110 2.33 7.95 4.86
N SER A 111 2.73 7.21 3.82
CA SER A 111 2.02 7.23 2.54
C SER A 111 1.91 5.85 1.94
N LEU A 112 0.85 5.65 1.16
CA LEU A 112 0.59 4.44 0.40
C LEU A 112 0.24 4.82 -1.03
N TYR A 113 1.06 4.37 -1.99
CA TYR A 113 0.81 4.57 -3.41
C TYR A 113 0.45 3.23 -4.04
N ILE A 114 -0.68 3.15 -4.74
CA ILE A 114 -1.15 1.95 -5.41
C ILE A 114 -1.03 2.19 -6.91
N ASN A 115 -0.22 1.39 -7.59
CA ASN A 115 -0.01 1.52 -9.02
C ASN A 115 -0.64 0.36 -9.77
N GLY A 116 -1.59 0.65 -10.66
CA GLY A 116 -2.22 -0.33 -11.57
C GLY A 116 -1.64 -0.30 -12.99
N GLY A 117 -0.36 0.11 -13.13
CA GLY A 117 0.29 0.53 -14.35
C GLY A 117 0.08 -0.32 -15.61
N LYS A 118 0.38 0.29 -16.76
CA LYS A 118 0.50 -0.41 -18.04
C LYS A 118 1.85 -1.14 -18.08
N ASP A 119 1.85 -2.45 -18.30
CA ASP A 119 3.08 -3.20 -18.52
C ASP A 119 3.81 -2.65 -19.76
N VAL A 120 5.02 -2.10 -19.57
CA VAL A 120 5.89 -1.66 -20.66
C VAL A 120 7.00 -2.70 -20.82
N CYS A 121 7.01 -3.39 -21.96
CA CYS A 121 8.08 -4.33 -22.29
C CYS A 121 9.25 -3.60 -22.96
N LEU A 122 10.48 -3.78 -22.45
CA LEU A 122 11.69 -3.27 -23.09
C LEU A 122 12.12 -4.24 -24.20
N VAL A 123 12.07 -3.78 -25.45
CA VAL A 123 12.59 -4.56 -26.59
C VAL A 123 14.03 -4.12 -26.86
N VAL A 124 15.00 -4.97 -26.50
CA VAL A 124 16.40 -4.77 -26.88
C VAL A 124 16.61 -5.32 -28.28
N ARG A 125 16.87 -4.44 -29.26
CA ARG A 125 17.36 -4.86 -30.57
C ARG A 125 18.89 -4.82 -30.54
N ARG A 126 19.53 -5.95 -30.82
CA ARG A 126 20.94 -5.95 -31.18
C ARG A 126 21.05 -5.30 -32.56
N ILE A 127 21.78 -4.19 -32.63
CA ILE A 127 22.26 -3.60 -33.89
C ILE A 127 23.57 -4.31 -34.23
#